data_AF-A0A9N9J5P2-F1
#
_entry.id   AF-A0A9N9J5P2-F1
#
_cell.length_a   1.000
_cell.length_b   1.000
_cell.length_c   1.000
_cell.angle_alpha   90.00
_cell.angle_beta   90.00
_cell.angle_gamma   90.00
#
_symmetry.space_group_name_H-M   'P 1'
#
loop_
_entity.id
_entity.type
_entity.pdbx_description
1 polymer ?
#
loop_
_entity_poly.entity_id
_entity_poly.type
_entity_poly.pdbx_seq_one_letter_code
_entity_poly.pdbx_strand_id
1 'polypeptide(L)'
;DEELRLIFEYLDPHTKAPSADLVRRHILCDFDNEYEKLRKKLQDIPGGIAVTTDMWTTDNYDNMKGSHTGAAIAEAMEMCLQKIGIITKVVMITCDNASSNN
;
A
#
# COMPACT_ATOMS: atom_id res chain seq x y z
N ASP A 1 12.88 15.13 15.39
CA ASP A 1 12.55 14.85 16.80
C ASP A 1 13.85 14.82 17.58
N GLU A 2 13.96 15.67 18.59
CA GLU A 2 15.18 15.83 19.40
C GLU A 2 15.36 14.68 20.39
N GLU A 3 14.25 14.09 20.88
CA GLU A 3 14.28 12.95 21.79
C GLU A 3 14.81 11.70 21.08
N LEU A 4 14.37 11.45 19.84
CA LEU A 4 14.89 10.33 19.04
C LEU A 4 16.39 10.45 18.78
N ARG A 5 16.91 11.67 18.58
CA ARG A 5 18.35 11.89 18.39
C ARG A 5 19.16 11.57 19.65
N LEU A 6 18.67 11.99 20.80
CA LEU A 6 19.30 11.69 22.09
C LEU A 6 19.32 10.19 22.39
N ILE A 7 18.26 9.45 22.01
CA ILE A 7 18.23 7.98 22.14
C ILE A 7 19.32 7.33 21.26
N PHE A 8 19.47 7.78 20.01
CA PHE A 8 20.51 7.24 19.13
C PHE A 8 21.93 7.56 19.62
N GLU A 9 22.18 8.77 20.10
CA GLU A 9 23.47 9.16 20.68
C GLU A 9 23.80 8.41 21.99
N TYR A 10 22.79 8.11 22.81
CA TYR A 10 22.96 7.29 24.01
C TYR A 10 23.32 5.84 23.68
N LEU A 11 22.67 5.25 22.68
CA LEU A 11 22.90 3.86 22.28
C LEU A 11 24.26 3.67 21.60
N ASP A 12 24.66 4.61 20.75
CA ASP A 12 25.98 4.64 20.12
C ASP A 12 26.41 6.08 19.81
N PRO A 13 27.40 6.64 20.54
CA PRO A 13 27.90 8.00 20.33
C PRO A 13 28.53 8.24 18.95
N HIS A 14 28.90 7.17 18.24
CA HIS A 14 29.50 7.25 16.91
C HIS A 14 28.48 7.13 15.78
N THR A 15 27.25 6.72 16.09
CA THR A 15 26.19 6.60 15.10
C THR A 15 25.61 7.98 14.77
N LYS A 16 25.65 8.33 13.48
CA LYS A 16 24.97 9.53 12.97
C LYS A 16 23.58 9.14 12.50
N ALA A 17 22.56 9.82 13.03
CA ALA A 17 21.20 9.67 12.52
C ALA A 17 21.17 9.95 11.00
N PRO A 18 20.57 9.06 10.18
CA PRO A 18 20.44 9.29 8.75
C PRO A 18 19.55 10.50 8.47
N SER A 19 19.78 11.17 7.34
CA SER A 19 18.88 12.26 6.91
C SER A 19 17.49 11.71 6.57
N ALA A 20 16.46 12.54 6.73
CA ALA A 20 15.09 12.19 6.34
C ALA A 20 15.01 11.72 4.87
N ASP A 21 15.80 12.32 3.99
CA ASP A 21 15.88 11.92 2.58
C ASP A 21 16.51 10.53 2.38
N LEU A 22 17.52 10.19 3.18
CA LEU A 22 18.12 8.85 3.14
C LEU A 22 17.13 7.79 3.64
N VAL A 23 16.44 8.06 4.76
CA VAL A 23 15.39 7.19 5.30
C VAL A 23 14.26 7.00 4.30
N ARG A 24 13.75 8.09 3.71
CA ARG A 24 12.72 8.05 2.67
C ARG A 24 13.15 7.20 1.48
N ARG A 25 14.35 7.43 0.95
CA ARG A 25 14.87 6.65 -0.18
C ARG A 25 14.98 5.17 0.15
N HIS A 26 15.46 4.83 1.34
CA HIS A 26 15.57 3.44 1.78
C HIS A 26 14.20 2.77 1.84
N ILE A 27 13.22 3.41 2.50
CA ILE A 27 11.83 2.91 2.59
C ILE A 27 11.23 2.69 1.20
N LEU A 28 11.39 3.64 0.27
CA LEU A 28 10.84 3.52 -1.08
C LEU A 28 11.53 2.40 -1.86
N CYS A 29 12.85 2.27 -1.76
CA CYS A 29 13.60 1.20 -2.40
C CYS A 29 13.17 -0.19 -1.86
N ASP A 30 13.04 -0.31 -0.55
CA ASP A 30 12.59 -1.55 0.10
C ASP A 30 11.15 -1.89 -0.30
N PHE A 31 10.26 -0.88 -0.33
CA PHE A 31 8.90 -1.05 -0.81
C PHE A 31 8.86 -1.57 -2.24
N ASP A 32 9.59 -0.94 -3.18
CA ASP A 32 9.61 -1.34 -4.58
C ASP A 32 10.14 -2.78 -4.74
N ASN A 33 11.20 -3.14 -3.99
CA ASN A 33 11.76 -4.49 -3.99
C ASN A 33 10.78 -5.54 -3.48
N GLU A 34 10.11 -5.28 -2.35
CA GLU A 34 9.12 -6.20 -1.79
C GLU A 34 7.84 -6.26 -2.64
N TYR A 35 7.43 -5.15 -3.24
CA TYR A 35 6.31 -5.08 -4.16
C TYR A 35 6.54 -5.99 -5.38
N GLU A 36 7.74 -5.95 -5.98
CA GLU A 36 8.07 -6.83 -7.12
C GLU A 36 8.15 -8.31 -6.72
N LYS A 37 8.65 -8.62 -5.53
CA LYS A 37 8.63 -9.99 -5.00
C LYS A 37 7.20 -10.49 -4.80
N LEU A 38 6.34 -9.67 -4.19
CA LEU A 38 4.92 -9.99 -3.97
C LEU A 38 4.20 -10.18 -5.30
N ARG A 39 4.41 -9.27 -6.25
CA ARG A 39 3.84 -9.32 -7.60
C ARG A 39 4.13 -10.67 -8.27
N LYS A 40 5.40 -11.07 -8.32
CA LYS A 40 5.81 -12.36 -8.90
C LYS A 40 5.14 -13.54 -8.20
N LYS A 41 5.16 -13.55 -6.86
CA LYS A 41 4.50 -14.59 -6.07
C LYS A 41 3.01 -14.72 -6.42
N LEU A 42 2.28 -13.60 -6.53
CA LEU A 42 0.85 -13.63 -6.86
C LEU A 42 0.60 -14.10 -8.30
N GLN A 43 1.45 -13.71 -9.24
CA GLN A 43 1.35 -14.15 -10.64
C GLN A 43 1.60 -15.67 -10.77
N ASP A 44 2.55 -16.20 -10.01
CA ASP A 44 2.98 -17.60 -10.07
C ASP A 44 2.02 -18.58 -9.37
N ILE A 45 1.08 -18.10 -8.52
CA ILE A 45 0.12 -18.97 -7.81
C ILE A 45 -0.69 -19.79 -8.82
N PRO A 46 -0.73 -21.12 -8.73
CA PRO A 46 -1.64 -21.92 -9.54
C PRO A 46 -3.08 -21.67 -9.07
N GLY A 47 -3.97 -21.35 -10.02
CA GLY A 47 -5.40 -21.13 -9.73
C GLY A 47 -5.76 -19.67 -9.47
N GLY A 48 -6.90 -19.49 -8.81
CA GLY A 48 -7.53 -18.20 -8.57
C GLY A 48 -7.14 -17.55 -7.23
N ILE A 49 -7.28 -16.23 -7.16
CA ILE A 49 -7.00 -15.40 -6.00
C ILE A 49 -8.31 -14.79 -5.50
N ALA A 50 -8.64 -14.99 -4.23
CA ALA A 50 -9.69 -14.24 -3.56
C ALA A 50 -9.08 -12.95 -2.98
N VAL A 51 -9.75 -11.82 -3.20
CA VAL A 51 -9.33 -10.50 -2.73
C VAL A 51 -10.33 -10.03 -1.68
N THR A 52 -9.82 -9.58 -0.53
CA THR A 52 -10.63 -8.95 0.51
C THR A 52 -10.22 -7.50 0.61
N THR A 53 -11.20 -6.60 0.50
CA THR A 53 -10.97 -5.15 0.60
C THR A 53 -11.54 -4.63 1.91
N ASP A 54 -10.71 -3.89 2.65
CA ASP A 54 -11.13 -3.10 3.80
C ASP A 54 -11.02 -1.63 3.41
N MET A 55 -12.13 -0.92 3.50
CA MET A 55 -12.27 0.43 2.98
C MET A 55 -12.96 1.30 4.02
N TRP A 56 -12.35 2.43 4.35
CA TRP A 56 -12.93 3.40 5.28
C TRP A 56 -12.92 4.80 4.67
N THR A 57 -13.88 5.61 5.07
CA THR A 57 -13.90 7.05 4.76
C THR A 57 -13.16 7.83 5.85
N THR A 58 -12.44 8.87 5.47
CA THR A 58 -11.86 9.82 6.43
C THR A 58 -12.08 11.25 5.94
N ASP A 59 -12.52 12.12 6.84
CA ASP A 59 -12.84 13.52 6.52
C ASP A 59 -11.58 14.37 6.26
N ASN A 60 -10.39 13.83 6.57
CA ASN A 60 -9.11 14.56 6.54
C ASN A 60 -8.22 14.25 5.31
N TYR A 61 -8.72 13.54 4.28
CA TYR A 61 -7.94 13.22 3.08
C TYR A 61 -8.17 14.22 1.94
N ASP A 62 -7.53 15.38 2.01
CA ASP A 62 -7.64 16.49 1.03
C ASP A 62 -7.11 16.15 -0.39
N ASN A 63 -6.47 14.98 -0.56
CA ASN A 63 -5.82 14.58 -1.82
C ASN A 63 -6.61 13.59 -2.69
N MET A 64 -7.75 13.04 -2.24
CA MET A 64 -8.62 12.27 -3.12
C MET A 64 -9.61 13.20 -3.81
N LYS A 65 -9.21 13.73 -4.97
CA LYS A 65 -10.10 14.50 -5.84
C LYS A 65 -11.12 13.57 -6.50
N GLY A 66 -12.33 13.51 -5.96
CA GLY A 66 -13.46 12.82 -6.60
C GLY A 66 -14.52 12.34 -5.61
N SER A 67 -15.72 12.06 -6.11
CA SER A 67 -16.73 11.36 -5.33
C SER A 67 -16.31 9.89 -5.20
N HIS A 68 -16.31 9.34 -3.99
CA HIS A 68 -16.06 7.93 -3.70
C HIS A 68 -17.27 7.06 -4.11
N THR A 69 -17.61 7.12 -5.40
CA THR A 69 -18.64 6.28 -6.00
C THR A 69 -18.10 4.86 -6.16
N GLY A 70 -19.00 3.86 -6.19
CA GLY A 70 -18.62 2.48 -6.48
C GLY A 70 -17.88 2.32 -7.80
N ALA A 71 -18.23 3.12 -8.81
CA ALA A 71 -17.53 3.13 -10.10
C ALA A 71 -16.06 3.60 -9.97
N ALA A 72 -15.80 4.68 -9.24
CA ALA A 72 -14.45 5.20 -9.05
C ALA A 72 -13.58 4.22 -8.23
N ILE A 73 -14.19 3.58 -7.23
CA ILE A 73 -13.55 2.51 -6.44
C ILE A 73 -13.21 1.32 -7.32
N ALA A 74 -14.16 0.85 -8.13
CA ALA A 74 -13.97 -0.30 -9.02
C ALA A 74 -12.85 -0.03 -10.04
N GLU A 75 -12.81 1.16 -10.64
CA GLU A 75 -11.76 1.56 -11.58
C GLU A 75 -10.38 1.59 -10.89
N ALA A 76 -10.28 2.15 -9.69
CA ALA A 76 -9.04 2.17 -8.92
C ALA A 76 -8.56 0.75 -8.55
N MET A 77 -9.49 -0.12 -8.15
CA MET A 77 -9.20 -1.52 -7.84
C MET A 77 -8.74 -2.28 -9.09
N GLU A 78 -9.43 -2.10 -10.22
CA GLU A 78 -9.05 -2.71 -11.49
C GLU A 78 -7.65 -2.27 -11.93
N MET A 79 -7.34 -0.98 -11.87
CA MET A 79 -6.00 -0.46 -12.18
C MET A 79 -4.92 -1.12 -11.30
N CYS A 80 -5.17 -1.31 -10.01
CA CYS A 80 -4.25 -2.00 -9.11
C CYS A 80 -4.04 -3.47 -9.52
N LEU A 81 -5.12 -4.19 -9.80
CA LEU A 81 -5.07 -5.61 -10.19
C LEU A 81 -4.40 -5.80 -11.56
N GLN A 82 -4.63 -4.90 -12.51
CA GLN A 82 -3.95 -4.84 -13.81
C GLN A 82 -2.46 -4.53 -13.62
N LYS A 83 -2.12 -3.55 -12.78
CA LYS A 83 -0.73 -3.19 -12.47
C LYS A 83 0.03 -4.36 -11.88
N ILE A 84 -0.56 -5.11 -10.95
CA ILE A 84 0.03 -6.33 -10.38
C ILE A 84 0.03 -7.49 -11.40
N GLY A 85 -0.84 -7.44 -12.41
CA GLY A 85 -0.95 -8.46 -13.46
C GLY A 85 -1.71 -9.70 -13.02
N ILE A 86 -2.69 -9.54 -12.13
CA ILE A 86 -3.47 -10.65 -11.55
C ILE A 86 -4.98 -10.53 -11.80
N ILE A 87 -5.42 -9.52 -12.57
CA ILE A 87 -6.85 -9.26 -12.83
C ILE A 87 -7.58 -10.51 -13.36
N THR A 88 -6.94 -11.30 -14.23
CA THR A 88 -7.50 -12.53 -14.80
C THR A 88 -7.53 -13.72 -13.84
N LYS A 89 -6.87 -13.60 -12.68
CA LYS A 89 -6.82 -14.63 -11.64
C LYS A 89 -7.79 -14.36 -10.50
N VAL A 90 -8.41 -13.18 -10.43
CA VAL A 90 -9.34 -12.86 -9.33
C VAL A 90 -10.62 -13.68 -9.48
N VAL A 91 -10.96 -14.47 -8.46
CA VAL A 91 -12.16 -15.33 -8.47
C VAL A 91 -13.26 -14.87 -7.52
N MET A 92 -12.90 -14.05 -6.54
CA MET A 92 -13.83 -13.53 -5.54
C MET A 92 -13.30 -12.21 -5.02
N ILE A 93 -14.19 -11.24 -4.84
CA ILE A 93 -13.93 -10.02 -4.10
C ILE A 93 -14.91 -9.98 -2.93
N THR A 94 -14.39 -9.84 -1.72
CA THR A 94 -15.21 -9.65 -0.51
C THR A 94 -15.03 -8.24 0.00
N CYS A 95 -16.11 -7.49 0.12
CA CYS A 95 -16.16 -6.15 0.69
C CYS A 95 -17.04 -6.14 1.94
N ASP A 96 -16.95 -5.08 2.73
CA ASP A 96 -17.94 -4.79 3.77
C ASP A 96 -19.29 -4.35 3.16
N ASN A 97 -20.30 -4.11 4.00
CA ASN A 97 -21.64 -3.69 3.56
C ASN A 97 -21.76 -2.16 3.48
N ALA A 98 -20.77 -1.49 2.86
CA ALA A 98 -20.80 -0.06 2.62
C ALA A 98 -21.61 0.28 1.36
N SER A 99 -22.38 1.38 1.40
CA SER A 99 -23.20 1.81 0.26
C SER A 99 -22.37 2.15 -0.99
N SER A 100 -21.11 2.53 -0.82
CA SER A 100 -20.19 2.81 -1.91
C SER A 100 -19.71 1.56 -2.64
N ASN A 101 -19.96 0.35 -2.12
CA ASN A 101 -19.62 -0.91 -2.80
C ASN A 101 -20.70 -1.35 -3.81
N ASN A 102 -21.83 -0.64 -3.86
CA ASN A 102 -22.98 -0.90 -4.71
C ASN A 102 -22.98 0.03 -5.94
#